data_AF-A0A434I3M0-F1
#
_entry.id   AF-A0A434I3M0-F1
#
_cell.length_a   1.000
_cell.length_b   1.000
_cell.length_c   1.000
_cell.angle_alpha   90.00
_cell.angle_beta   90.00
_cell.angle_gamma   90.00
#
_symmetry.space_group_name_H-M   'P 1'
#
loop_
_entity.id
_entity.type
_entity.pdbx_description
1 polymer ?
#
loop_
_entity_poly.entity_id
_entity_poly.type
_entity_poly.pdbx_seq_one_letter_code
_entity_poly.pdbx_strand_id
1 'polypeptide(L)'
;AMKFGGTGSNSGRAGGGVVAERSAPLTAKDIPAANLDLLATGTVRDDANPAAAPDEQPFPADAAKFRMVHVANGRAMIQDDAGLWIVQRGSILPDSSQVSSIEQRNGKWVMVTSADRVIELSR
;
A
#
# COMPACT_ATOMS: atom_id res chain seq x y z
N ALA A 1 3.32 -38.58 16.45
CA ALA A 1 3.96 -37.59 15.56
C ALA A 1 3.12 -37.47 14.31
N MET A 2 2.53 -36.29 14.05
CA MET A 2 1.62 -36.09 12.91
C MET A 2 2.40 -35.59 11.69
N LYS A 3 2.19 -36.24 10.55
CA LYS A 3 2.78 -35.95 9.24
C LYS A 3 1.82 -35.05 8.46
N PHE A 4 2.28 -33.85 8.08
CA PHE A 4 1.55 -33.00 7.14
C PHE A 4 1.99 -33.34 5.72
N GLY A 5 1.10 -33.97 4.95
CA GLY A 5 1.20 -34.08 3.50
C GLY A 5 0.34 -32.99 2.86
N GLY A 6 0.90 -32.26 1.91
CA GLY A 6 0.20 -31.27 1.10
C GLY A 6 0.87 -31.16 -0.25
N THR A 7 0.34 -31.88 -1.25
CA THR A 7 0.64 -31.68 -2.67
C THR A 7 -0.08 -30.42 -3.14
N GLY A 8 0.64 -29.32 -3.23
CA GLY A 8 0.15 -28.07 -3.79
C GLY A 8 1.20 -27.49 -4.73
N SER A 9 0.85 -27.39 -6.02
CA SER A 9 1.66 -26.70 -7.02
C SER A 9 1.83 -25.26 -6.59
N ASN A 10 3.06 -24.87 -6.23
CA ASN A 10 3.38 -23.51 -5.86
C ASN A 10 3.47 -22.68 -7.16
N SER A 11 2.33 -22.23 -7.69
CA SER A 11 2.27 -21.18 -8.71
C SER A 11 2.49 -19.81 -8.06
N GLY A 12 3.63 -19.66 -7.39
CA GLY A 12 4.01 -18.49 -6.62
C GLY A 12 5.33 -17.93 -7.11
N ARG A 13 5.22 -16.90 -7.97
CA ARG A 13 6.30 -16.13 -8.61
C ARG A 13 7.30 -16.98 -9.40
N ALA A 14 7.30 -16.79 -10.71
CA ALA A 14 8.50 -17.01 -11.51
C ALA A 14 9.56 -16.00 -11.04
N GLY A 15 10.18 -16.29 -9.89
CA GLY A 15 11.46 -15.71 -9.53
C GLY A 15 12.40 -16.16 -10.64
N GLY A 16 12.84 -15.20 -11.45
CA GLY A 16 14.03 -15.33 -12.28
C GLY A 16 15.24 -15.47 -11.38
N GLY A 17 15.28 -16.54 -10.58
CA GLY A 17 16.47 -17.00 -9.92
C GLY A 17 17.33 -17.57 -11.01
N VAL A 18 18.24 -16.77 -11.53
CA VAL A 18 19.44 -17.32 -12.15
C VAL A 18 20.05 -18.23 -11.09
N VAL A 19 19.97 -19.54 -11.33
CA VAL A 19 20.74 -20.52 -10.58
C VAL A 19 22.18 -20.08 -10.79
N ALA A 20 22.80 -19.56 -9.73
CA ALA A 20 24.21 -19.21 -9.76
C ALA A 20 25.02 -20.52 -9.77
N GLU A 21 25.01 -21.22 -10.92
CA GLU A 21 26.26 -21.80 -11.37
C GLU A 21 27.26 -20.65 -11.44
N ARG A 22 28.50 -20.87 -11.01
CA ARG A 22 29.51 -19.83 -10.85
C ARG A 22 29.85 -19.24 -12.22
N SER A 23 29.01 -18.32 -12.69
CA SER A 23 29.17 -17.63 -13.94
C SER A 23 30.20 -16.53 -13.73
N ALA A 24 31.13 -16.45 -14.66
CA ALA A 24 32.09 -15.36 -14.77
C ALA A 24 31.38 -13.99 -14.59
N PRO A 25 32.09 -12.95 -14.13
CA PRO A 25 31.51 -11.62 -13.99
C PRO A 25 30.82 -11.22 -15.31
N LEU A 26 29.59 -10.74 -15.20
CA LEU A 26 28.82 -10.29 -16.37
C LEU A 26 29.64 -9.27 -17.15
N THR A 27 29.75 -9.49 -18.44
CA THR A 27 30.42 -8.59 -19.37
C THR A 27 29.40 -7.64 -19.97
N ALA A 28 29.86 -6.52 -20.53
CA ALA A 28 28.98 -5.56 -21.21
C ALA A 28 28.13 -6.17 -22.35
N LYS A 29 28.51 -7.36 -22.84
CA LYS A 29 27.78 -8.11 -23.88
C LYS A 29 26.59 -8.90 -23.34
N ASP A 30 26.56 -9.15 -22.03
CA ASP A 30 25.49 -9.89 -21.35
C ASP A 30 24.32 -8.97 -20.94
N ILE A 31 24.48 -7.65 -21.11
CA ILE A 31 23.43 -6.66 -20.92
C ILE A 31 22.52 -6.72 -22.15
N PRO A 32 21.25 -7.17 -22.02
CA PRO A 32 20.32 -7.16 -23.13
C PRO A 32 20.19 -5.72 -23.65
N ALA A 33 20.26 -5.51 -24.96
CA ALA A 33 20.06 -4.21 -25.61
C ALA A 33 18.58 -3.75 -25.55
N ALA A 34 17.92 -4.02 -24.43
CA ALA A 34 16.51 -3.75 -24.20
C ALA A 34 16.36 -2.27 -23.87
N ASN A 35 15.92 -1.48 -24.85
CA ASN A 35 15.25 -0.17 -24.72
C ASN A 35 15.50 0.55 -23.39
N LEU A 36 16.78 0.81 -23.08
CA LEU A 36 17.13 1.50 -21.85
C LEU A 36 16.67 2.94 -22.02
N ASP A 37 15.81 3.41 -21.12
CA ASP A 37 15.46 4.81 -21.06
C ASP A 37 16.69 5.59 -20.59
N LEU A 38 17.36 6.23 -21.55
CA LEU A 38 18.56 7.04 -21.31
C LEU A 38 18.20 8.46 -20.85
N LEU A 39 16.92 8.76 -20.65
CA LEU A 39 16.51 10.05 -20.09
C LEU A 39 16.95 10.14 -18.63
N ALA A 40 17.76 11.16 -18.33
CA ALA A 40 18.14 11.47 -16.97
C ALA A 40 16.92 11.99 -16.20
N THR A 41 16.48 11.24 -15.18
CA THR A 41 15.35 11.61 -14.30
C THR A 41 15.75 12.52 -13.14
N GLY A 42 17.02 12.94 -13.08
CA GLY A 42 17.55 13.83 -12.05
C GLY A 42 18.45 14.91 -12.62
N THR A 43 18.37 16.10 -12.06
CA THR A 43 19.31 17.19 -12.32
C THR A 43 20.30 17.29 -11.17
N VAL A 44 21.60 17.37 -11.49
CA VAL A 44 22.63 17.75 -10.51
C VAL A 44 22.59 19.28 -10.41
N ARG A 45 22.48 19.81 -9.19
CA ARG A 45 22.56 21.26 -8.95
C ARG A 45 24.05 21.67 -8.95
N ASP A 46 24.37 22.80 -9.57
CA ASP A 46 25.74 23.35 -9.64
C ASP A 46 26.14 24.10 -8.35
N ASP A 47 25.15 24.43 -7.52
CA ASP A 47 25.28 25.27 -6.35
C ASP A 47 25.53 24.43 -5.08
N ALA A 48 26.51 24.87 -4.28
CA ALA A 48 26.94 24.23 -3.03
C ALA A 48 25.94 24.35 -1.86
N ASN A 49 24.65 24.62 -2.15
CA ASN A 49 23.63 24.55 -1.12
C ASN A 49 23.39 23.06 -0.83
N PRO A 50 23.75 22.55 0.36
CA PRO A 50 23.52 21.16 0.68
C PRO A 50 22.04 20.85 0.52
N ALA A 51 21.74 19.69 -0.09
CA ALA A 51 20.39 19.18 -0.06
C ALA A 51 19.94 19.12 1.41
N ALA A 52 18.68 19.47 1.66
CA ALA A 52 18.08 19.32 2.99
C ALA A 52 18.43 17.93 3.50
N ALA A 53 18.91 17.85 4.75
CA ALA A 53 19.30 16.57 5.31
C ALA A 53 18.09 15.61 5.27
N PRO A 54 18.29 14.27 5.19
CA PRO A 54 17.17 13.34 5.05
C PRO A 54 16.07 13.50 6.12
N ASP A 55 16.44 14.01 7.29
CA ASP A 55 15.61 14.36 8.44
C ASP A 55 14.88 15.71 8.31
N GLU A 56 15.34 16.61 7.42
CA GLU A 56 14.68 17.87 7.07
C GLU A 56 13.68 17.73 5.92
N GLN A 57 13.59 16.54 5.30
CA GLN A 57 12.54 16.26 4.32
C GLN A 57 11.20 16.12 5.05
N PRO A 58 10.21 17.00 4.77
CA PRO A 58 8.91 16.87 5.40
C PRO A 58 8.29 15.52 5.04
N PHE A 59 7.74 14.83 6.04
CA PHE A 59 6.90 13.68 5.78
C PHE A 59 5.67 14.11 4.95
N PRO A 60 5.15 13.23 4.09
CA PRO A 60 3.85 13.46 3.47
C PRO A 60 2.82 13.80 4.54
N ALA A 61 1.85 14.65 4.20
CA ALA A 61 0.76 14.98 5.11
C ALA A 61 0.01 13.71 5.55
N ASP A 62 -0.60 13.76 6.73
CA ASP A 62 -1.42 12.66 7.23
C ASP A 62 -2.47 12.25 6.20
N ALA A 63 -2.69 10.93 6.07
CA ALA A 63 -3.72 10.39 5.20
C ALA A 63 -5.10 11.00 5.47
N ALA A 64 -5.88 11.17 4.40
CA ALA A 64 -7.20 11.80 4.44
C ALA A 64 -8.06 11.29 5.60
N LYS A 65 -8.66 12.22 6.36
CA LYS A 65 -9.53 11.88 7.49
C LYS A 65 -10.91 11.50 6.97
N PHE A 66 -11.32 10.26 7.22
CA PHE A 66 -12.66 9.80 6.89
C PHE A 66 -13.68 10.23 7.93
N ARG A 67 -14.87 10.60 7.47
CA ARG A 67 -16.06 10.76 8.32
C ARG A 67 -17.12 9.77 7.90
N MET A 68 -17.63 8.98 8.85
CA MET A 68 -18.74 8.07 8.57
C MET A 68 -20.06 8.83 8.68
N VAL A 69 -20.79 8.95 7.58
CA VAL A 69 -21.99 9.79 7.49
C VAL A 69 -23.30 9.01 7.59
N HIS A 70 -23.31 7.73 7.25
CA HIS A 70 -24.49 6.88 7.36
C HIS A 70 -24.12 5.41 7.49
N VAL A 71 -24.96 4.60 8.15
CA VAL A 71 -24.83 3.14 8.19
C VAL A 71 -26.18 2.49 7.97
N ALA A 72 -26.23 1.55 7.02
CA ALA A 72 -27.42 0.77 6.73
C ALA A 72 -27.04 -0.61 6.17
N ASN A 73 -27.75 -1.66 6.60
CA ASN A 73 -27.61 -3.02 6.05
C ASN A 73 -26.15 -3.55 6.04
N GLY A 74 -25.36 -3.24 7.08
CA GLY A 74 -23.95 -3.66 7.17
C GLY A 74 -22.99 -2.89 6.25
N ARG A 75 -23.44 -1.80 5.64
CA ARG A 75 -22.63 -0.88 4.81
C ARG A 75 -22.54 0.47 5.48
N ALA A 76 -21.41 1.14 5.29
CA ALA A 76 -21.18 2.50 5.75
C ALA A 76 -21.04 3.42 4.55
N MET A 77 -21.63 4.61 4.63
CA MET A 77 -21.29 5.72 3.76
C MET A 77 -20.24 6.56 4.49
N ILE A 78 -19.13 6.83 3.82
CA ILE A 78 -18.02 7.64 4.34
C ILE A 78 -17.76 8.82 3.41
N GLN A 79 -17.21 9.88 3.98
CA GLN A 79 -16.81 11.08 3.26
C GLN A 79 -15.32 11.37 3.51
N ASP A 80 -14.61 11.72 2.44
CA ASP A 80 -13.28 12.33 2.47
C ASP A 80 -13.29 13.68 1.71
N ASP A 81 -12.12 14.20 1.39
CA ASP A 81 -11.93 15.40 0.58
C ASP A 81 -12.27 15.17 -0.91
N ALA A 82 -12.17 13.94 -1.40
CA ALA A 82 -12.50 13.56 -2.77
C ALA A 82 -14.01 13.37 -2.99
N GLY A 83 -14.78 12.96 -1.98
CA GLY A 83 -16.23 12.82 -2.09
C GLY A 83 -16.86 11.84 -1.09
N LEU A 84 -17.96 11.21 -1.53
CA LEU A 84 -18.71 10.22 -0.76
C LEU A 84 -18.49 8.82 -1.34
N TRP A 85 -18.28 7.87 -0.45
CA TRP A 85 -18.03 6.47 -0.78
C TRP A 85 -18.97 5.56 0.01
N ILE A 86 -19.45 4.48 -0.60
CA ILE A 86 -20.16 3.44 0.14
C ILE A 86 -19.26 2.22 0.26
N VAL A 87 -18.97 1.84 1.49
CA VAL A 87 -18.03 0.77 1.84
C VAL A 87 -18.72 -0.33 2.65
N GLN A 88 -18.12 -1.51 2.61
CA GLN A 88 -18.51 -2.69 3.39
C GLN A 88 -17.26 -3.36 3.94
N ARG A 89 -17.43 -4.37 4.82
CA ARG A 89 -16.29 -5.17 5.29
C ARG A 89 -15.47 -5.71 4.12
N GLY A 90 -14.16 -5.50 4.15
CA GLY A 90 -13.20 -5.87 3.11
C GLY A 90 -13.01 -4.83 1.99
N SER A 91 -13.79 -3.75 1.96
CA SER A 91 -13.55 -2.64 1.03
C SER A 91 -12.20 -1.97 1.30
N ILE A 92 -11.48 -1.62 0.23
CA ILE A 92 -10.25 -0.80 0.29
C ILE A 92 -10.65 0.67 0.30
N LEU A 93 -10.08 1.43 1.24
CA LEU A 93 -10.28 2.86 1.41
C LEU A 93 -9.25 3.67 0.60
N PRO A 94 -9.47 4.97 0.36
CA PRO A 94 -8.52 5.85 -0.32
C PRO A 94 -7.13 5.94 0.32
N ASP A 95 -7.00 5.67 1.62
CA ASP A 95 -5.70 5.57 2.31
C ASP A 95 -5.06 4.17 2.21
N SER A 96 -5.57 3.31 1.32
CA SER A 96 -5.18 1.90 1.13
C SER A 96 -5.46 0.97 2.31
N SER A 97 -6.08 1.45 3.40
CA SER A 97 -6.55 0.57 4.48
C SER A 97 -7.79 -0.21 4.06
N GLN A 98 -8.08 -1.31 4.76
CA GLN A 98 -9.29 -2.12 4.54
C GLN A 98 -10.29 -1.96 5.67
N VAL A 99 -11.59 -2.08 5.38
CA VAL A 99 -12.63 -2.11 6.40
C VAL A 99 -12.66 -3.47 7.10
N SER A 100 -12.25 -3.51 8.37
CA SER A 100 -12.23 -4.71 9.20
C SER A 100 -13.63 -5.09 9.72
N SER A 101 -14.38 -4.11 10.23
CA SER A 101 -15.75 -4.32 10.71
C SER A 101 -16.58 -3.02 10.69
N ILE A 102 -17.90 -3.19 10.65
CA ILE A 102 -18.90 -2.13 10.83
C ILE A 102 -19.89 -2.65 11.89
N GLU A 103 -19.88 -2.04 13.08
CA GLU A 103 -20.58 -2.57 14.24
C GLU A 103 -21.09 -1.46 15.16
N GLN A 104 -22.01 -1.80 16.06
CA GLN A 104 -22.54 -0.86 17.04
C GLN A 104 -21.87 -1.07 18.40
N ARG A 105 -21.20 -0.03 18.92
CA ARG A 105 -20.59 -0.01 20.26
C ARG A 105 -21.30 1.04 21.11
N ASN A 106 -21.87 0.64 22.24
CA ASN A 106 -22.58 1.53 23.17
C ASN A 106 -23.68 2.36 22.47
N GLY A 107 -24.44 1.74 21.56
CA GLY A 107 -25.50 2.42 20.81
C GLY A 107 -25.02 3.30 19.64
N LYS A 108 -23.71 3.48 19.45
CA LYS A 108 -23.14 4.23 18.32
C LYS A 108 -22.61 3.30 17.24
N TRP A 109 -22.82 3.66 15.99
CA TRP A 109 -22.17 2.98 14.87
C TRP A 109 -20.70 3.34 14.78
N VAL A 110 -19.88 2.33 14.53
CA VAL A 110 -18.43 2.40 14.46
C VAL A 110 -17.93 1.54 13.31
N MET A 111 -17.01 2.08 12.52
CA MET A 111 -16.23 1.33 11.53
C MET A 111 -14.79 1.18 12.02
N VAL A 112 -14.25 -0.04 11.94
CA VAL A 112 -12.85 -0.34 12.27
C VAL A 112 -12.09 -0.65 11.00
N THR A 113 -10.91 -0.06 10.82
CA THR A 113 -10.05 -0.32 9.66
C THR A 113 -8.90 -1.27 10.00
N SER A 114 -8.21 -1.78 8.98
CA SER A 114 -7.01 -2.62 9.14
C SER A 114 -5.81 -1.89 9.73
N ALA A 115 -5.89 -0.57 9.82
CA ALA A 115 -4.91 0.29 10.49
C ALA A 115 -5.32 0.58 11.95
N ASP A 116 -6.20 -0.25 12.53
CA ASP A 116 -6.77 -0.12 13.88
C ASP A 116 -7.44 1.24 14.17
N ARG A 117 -7.83 1.98 13.11
CA ARG A 117 -8.57 3.24 13.28
C ARG A 117 -10.04 2.95 13.51
N VAL A 118 -10.58 3.65 14.49
CA VAL A 118 -11.99 3.58 14.89
C VAL A 118 -12.68 4.88 14.44
N ILE A 119 -13.62 4.75 13.52
CA ILE A 119 -14.36 5.89 12.94
C ILE A 119 -15.80 5.79 13.40
N GLU A 120 -16.24 6.73 14.24
CA GLU A 120 -17.61 6.84 14.71
C GLU A 120 -18.53 7.51 13.67
N LEU A 121 -19.82 7.20 13.72
CA LEU A 121 -20.84 7.91 12.95
C LEU A 121 -20.86 9.38 13.35
N SER A 122 -20.69 10.27 12.38
CA SER A 122 -20.85 11.71 12.58
C SER A 122 -22.30 12.02 12.95
N ARG A 123 -22.49 12.91 13.93
CA ARG A 123 -23.81 13.49 14.24
C ARG A 123 -24.21 14.55 13.23
#